data_AF-A0A357L664-F1
#
_entry.id   AF-A0A357L664-F1
#
_cell.length_a   1.000
_cell.length_b   1.000
_cell.length_c   1.000
_cell.angle_alpha   90.00
_cell.angle_beta   90.00
_cell.angle_gamma   90.00
#
_symmetry.space_group_name_H-M   'P 1'
#
loop_
_entity.id
_entity.type
_entity.pdbx_description
1 polymer ?
#
loop_
_entity_poly.entity_id
_entity_poly.type
_entity_poly.pdbx_seq_one_letter_code
_entity_poly.pdbx_strand_id
1 'polypeptide(L)'
;MTFRFRPALTAAAFAALAVLCSLGAWQLQRLNWKEALIAKTEARLAAAPIPLDEALRRAAAGEDLEYQPVFAGGAFQNAAAALVFGAHDGKAGAWVFTPFET
;
A
#
# COMPACT_ATOMS: atom_id res chain seq x y z
N MET A 1 -16.77 36.38 41.07
CA MET A 1 -16.66 35.16 40.24
C MET A 1 -16.24 34.01 41.13
N THR A 2 -17.16 33.13 41.53
CA THR A 2 -16.86 32.00 42.41
C THR A 2 -16.33 30.82 41.59
N PHE A 3 -15.02 30.61 41.59
CA PHE A 3 -14.40 29.42 41.02
C PHE A 3 -14.83 28.18 41.81
N ARG A 4 -15.79 27.41 41.28
CA ARG A 4 -16.13 26.08 41.83
C ARG A 4 -15.17 25.06 41.23
N PHE A 5 -14.16 24.67 41.99
CA PHE A 5 -13.23 23.61 41.61
C PHE A 5 -14.00 22.27 41.47
N ARG A 6 -14.06 21.73 40.25
CA ARG A 6 -14.70 20.43 39.94
C ARG A 6 -13.61 19.44 39.53
N PRO A 7 -12.94 18.77 40.50
CA PRO A 7 -11.74 17.98 40.24
C PRO A 7 -11.96 16.88 39.20
N ALA A 8 -13.14 16.26 39.19
CA ALA A 8 -13.51 15.22 38.23
C ALA A 8 -13.53 15.72 36.76
N LEU A 9 -14.07 16.93 36.52
CA LEU A 9 -14.11 17.51 35.17
C LEU A 9 -12.71 17.93 34.72
N THR A 10 -11.92 18.50 35.62
CA THR A 10 -10.52 18.86 35.34
C THR A 10 -9.70 17.62 34.99
N ALA A 11 -9.82 16.53 35.76
CA ALA A 11 -9.15 15.27 35.48
C ALA A 11 -9.60 14.65 34.15
N ALA A 12 -10.90 14.65 33.86
CA ALA A 12 -11.43 14.16 32.59
C ALA A 12 -10.91 14.98 31.40
N ALA A 13 -10.83 16.32 31.53
CA ALA A 13 -10.28 17.18 30.50
C ALA A 13 -8.79 16.89 30.24
N PHE A 14 -7.98 16.68 31.29
CA PHE A 14 -6.57 16.31 31.13
C PHE A 14 -6.41 14.93 30.48
N ALA A 15 -7.25 13.95 30.84
CA ALA A 15 -7.24 12.63 30.22
C ALA A 15 -7.60 12.71 28.72
N ALA A 16 -8.65 13.45 28.38
CA ALA A 16 -9.04 13.68 26.98
C ALA A 16 -7.93 14.38 26.18
N LEU A 17 -7.30 15.41 26.77
CA LEU A 17 -6.17 16.10 26.16
C LEU A 17 -4.99 15.15 25.90
N ALA A 18 -4.64 14.31 26.89
CA ALA A 18 -3.56 13.33 26.73
C ALA A 18 -3.83 12.33 25.61
N VAL A 19 -5.08 11.85 25.49
CA VAL A 19 -5.50 10.96 24.39
C VAL A 19 -5.39 11.68 23.04
N LEU A 20 -5.89 12.91 22.94
CA LEU A 20 -5.84 13.68 21.69
C LEU A 20 -4.40 13.97 21.25
N CYS A 21 -3.52 14.36 22.17
CA CYS A 21 -2.10 14.55 21.88
C CYS A 21 -1.42 13.25 21.42
N SER A 22 -1.74 12.12 22.08
CA SER A 22 -1.20 10.81 21.71
C SER A 22 -1.66 10.38 20.32
N LEU A 23 -2.95 10.59 20.00
CA LEU A 23 -3.50 10.33 18.68
C LEU A 23 -2.88 11.25 17.62
N GLY A 24 -2.71 12.54 17.90
CA GLY A 24 -2.06 13.48 17.00
C GLY A 24 -0.61 13.08 16.69
N ALA A 25 0.16 12.70 17.72
CA ALA A 25 1.51 12.19 17.54
C ALA A 25 1.54 10.91 16.69
N TRP A 26 0.62 9.97 16.94
CA TRP A 26 0.49 8.76 16.13
C TRP A 26 0.12 9.07 14.67
N GLN A 27 -0.77 10.03 14.43
CA GLN A 27 -1.14 10.43 13.07
C GLN A 27 0.07 10.99 12.30
N LEU A 28 0.90 11.82 12.92
CA LEU A 28 2.13 12.33 12.30
C LEU A 28 3.14 11.20 12.03
N GLN A 29 3.34 10.29 12.97
CA GLN A 29 4.20 9.12 12.76
C GLN A 29 3.69 8.25 11.61
N ARG A 30 2.37 8.04 11.54
CA ARG A 30 1.71 7.24 10.50
C ARG A 30 1.81 7.90 9.14
N LEU A 31 1.69 9.24 9.07
CA LEU A 31 1.91 10.02 7.85
C LEU A 31 3.34 9.82 7.35
N ASN A 32 4.34 10.07 8.19
CA ASN A 32 5.76 9.94 7.81
C ASN A 32 6.09 8.52 7.32
N TRP A 33 5.57 7.49 8.00
CA TRP A 33 5.74 6.10 7.57
C TRP A 33 5.12 5.85 6.18
N LYS A 34 3.92 6.38 5.93
CA LYS A 34 3.25 6.26 4.63
C LYS A 34 4.00 7.02 3.53
N GLU A 35 4.42 8.24 3.79
CA GLU A 35 5.18 9.05 2.83
C GLU A 35 6.49 8.38 2.46
N ALA A 36 7.22 7.81 3.43
CA ALA A 36 8.43 7.05 3.16
C ALA A 36 8.17 5.81 2.29
N LEU A 37 7.04 5.12 2.51
CA LEU A 37 6.65 3.98 1.69
C LEU A 37 6.32 4.42 0.25
N ILE A 38 5.55 5.49 0.08
CA ILE A 38 5.21 6.06 -1.23
C ILE A 38 6.48 6.46 -1.97
N ALA A 39 7.36 7.24 -1.33
CA ALA A 39 8.61 7.69 -1.93
C ALA A 39 9.50 6.51 -2.36
N LYS A 40 9.57 5.45 -1.54
CA LYS A 40 10.29 4.22 -1.88
C LYS A 40 9.69 3.53 -3.12
N THR A 41 8.37 3.40 -3.18
CA THR A 41 7.67 2.80 -4.32
C THR A 41 7.83 3.64 -5.58
N GLU A 42 7.66 4.95 -5.51
CA GLU A 42 7.84 5.88 -6.64
C GLU A 42 9.26 5.82 -7.20
N ALA A 43 10.27 5.84 -6.33
CA ALA A 43 11.67 5.73 -6.74
C ALA A 43 11.97 4.41 -7.48
N ARG A 44 11.35 3.30 -7.05
CA ARG A 44 11.50 2.00 -7.71
C ARG A 44 10.74 1.92 -9.03
N LEU A 45 9.51 2.43 -9.08
CA LEU A 45 8.73 2.50 -10.31
C LEU A 45 9.40 3.34 -11.39
N ALA A 46 10.18 4.35 -11.00
CA ALA A 46 10.98 5.17 -11.92
C ALA A 46 12.25 4.46 -12.43
N ALA A 47 12.64 3.32 -11.86
CA ALA A 47 13.82 2.58 -12.30
C ALA A 47 13.61 1.95 -13.67
N ALA A 48 14.70 1.79 -14.43
CA ALA A 48 14.66 1.10 -15.71
C ALA A 48 14.19 -0.36 -15.52
N PRO A 49 13.29 -0.86 -16.39
CA PRO A 49 12.88 -2.25 -16.34
C PRO A 49 14.05 -3.21 -16.52
N ILE A 50 14.07 -4.29 -15.72
CA ILE A 50 15.07 -5.36 -15.83
C ILE A 50 14.43 -6.66 -16.37
N PRO A 51 15.22 -7.59 -16.94
CA PRO A 51 14.71 -8.90 -17.33
C PRO A 51 14.05 -9.64 -16.14
N LEU A 52 12.96 -10.36 -16.37
CA LEU A 52 12.25 -11.11 -15.32
C LEU A 52 13.13 -12.18 -14.65
N ASP A 53 13.92 -12.91 -15.42
CA ASP A 53 14.85 -13.94 -14.92
C ASP A 53 15.89 -13.34 -13.96
N GLU A 54 16.44 -12.18 -14.31
CA GLU A 54 17.36 -11.44 -13.47
C GLU A 54 16.70 -10.95 -12.17
N ALA A 55 15.45 -10.45 -12.25
CA ALA A 55 14.69 -10.05 -11.09
C ALA A 55 14.43 -11.24 -10.14
N LEU A 56 14.04 -12.39 -10.68
CA LEU A 56 13.82 -13.61 -9.88
C LEU A 56 15.10 -14.09 -9.20
N ARG A 57 16.24 -14.04 -9.90
CA ARG A 57 17.56 -14.40 -9.33
C ARG A 57 17.94 -13.49 -8.17
N ARG A 58 17.78 -12.17 -8.32
CA ARG A 58 18.08 -11.18 -7.27
C ARG A 58 17.11 -11.30 -6.08
N ALA A 59 15.83 -11.53 -6.33
CA ALA A 59 14.86 -11.81 -5.27
C ALA A 59 15.21 -13.09 -4.48
N ALA A 60 15.62 -14.16 -5.17
CA ALA A 60 16.10 -15.39 -4.52
C ALA A 60 17.38 -15.19 -3.70
N ALA A 61 18.21 -14.20 -4.06
CA ALA A 61 19.38 -13.78 -3.29
C ALA A 61 19.03 -12.90 -2.07
N GLY A 62 17.75 -12.60 -1.84
CA GLY A 62 17.27 -11.83 -0.68
C GLY A 62 17.15 -10.32 -0.94
N GLU A 63 17.27 -9.86 -2.19
CA GLU A 63 17.03 -8.46 -2.52
C GLU A 63 15.53 -8.13 -2.54
N ASP A 64 15.16 -7.02 -1.90
CA ASP A 64 13.80 -6.49 -1.96
C ASP A 64 13.57 -5.73 -3.27
N LEU A 65 12.89 -6.40 -4.20
CA LEU A 65 12.50 -5.89 -5.51
C LEU A 65 11.02 -5.50 -5.60
N GLU A 66 10.34 -5.27 -4.47
CA GLU A 66 8.94 -4.84 -4.47
C GLU A 66 8.79 -3.56 -5.32
N TYR A 67 7.88 -3.58 -6.30
CA TYR A 67 7.64 -2.52 -7.31
C TYR A 67 8.76 -2.26 -8.32
N GLN A 68 9.79 -3.11 -8.43
CA GLN A 68 10.78 -3.01 -9.50
C GLN A 68 10.13 -3.34 -10.85
N PRO A 69 10.16 -2.44 -11.85
CA PRO A 69 9.67 -2.73 -13.19
C PRO A 69 10.50 -3.87 -13.81
N VAL A 70 9.82 -4.79 -14.47
CA VAL A 70 10.43 -5.91 -15.20
C VAL A 70 9.86 -6.02 -16.60
N PHE A 71 10.64 -6.56 -17.52
CA PHE A 71 10.15 -6.98 -18.82
C PHE A 71 10.30 -8.49 -18.98
N ALA A 72 9.32 -9.10 -19.64
CA ALA A 72 9.30 -10.51 -19.95
C ALA A 72 8.81 -10.69 -21.39
N GLY A 73 9.50 -11.52 -22.17
CA GLY A 73 9.04 -12.00 -23.46
C GLY A 73 8.31 -13.33 -23.28
N GLY A 74 7.33 -13.61 -24.13
CA GLY A 74 6.51 -14.82 -23.99
C GLY A 74 5.25 -14.80 -24.84
N ALA A 75 4.36 -15.76 -24.62
CA ALA A 75 3.08 -15.87 -25.30
C ALA A 75 1.93 -16.02 -24.31
N PHE A 76 0.79 -15.41 -24.64
CA PHE A 76 -0.45 -15.60 -23.89
C PHE A 76 -1.18 -16.85 -24.38
N GLN A 77 -1.52 -17.74 -23.45
CA GLN A 77 -2.26 -18.96 -23.73
C GLN A 77 -3.77 -18.70 -23.73
N ASN A 78 -4.24 -18.03 -24.79
CA ASN A 78 -5.63 -17.59 -24.93
C ASN A 78 -6.67 -18.72 -24.84
N ALA A 79 -6.29 -19.95 -25.21
CA ALA A 79 -7.17 -21.11 -25.08
C ALA A 79 -7.47 -21.49 -23.62
N ALA A 80 -6.62 -21.07 -22.68
CA ALA A 80 -6.76 -21.28 -21.25
C ALA A 80 -7.27 -20.03 -20.50
N ALA A 81 -7.84 -19.06 -21.23
CA ALA A 81 -8.38 -17.85 -20.63
C ALA A 81 -9.58 -18.16 -19.71
N ALA A 82 -9.57 -17.60 -18.51
CA ALA A 82 -10.66 -17.73 -17.54
C ALA A 82 -11.48 -16.43 -17.50
N LEU A 83 -12.81 -16.58 -17.60
CA LEU A 83 -13.76 -15.48 -17.44
C LEU A 83 -14.26 -15.43 -16.01
N VAL A 84 -14.00 -14.32 -15.33
CA VAL A 84 -14.53 -14.06 -13.99
C VAL A 84 -15.54 -12.94 -14.11
N PHE A 85 -16.83 -13.27 -13.97
CA PHE A 85 -17.90 -12.28 -14.00
C PHE A 85 -17.73 -11.28 -12.87
N GLY A 86 -17.88 -10.00 -13.20
CA GLY A 86 -17.70 -8.91 -12.26
C GLY A 86 -18.26 -7.61 -12.82
N ALA A 87 -18.15 -6.54 -12.05
CA ALA A 87 -18.45 -5.20 -12.54
C ALA A 87 -17.14 -4.41 -12.66
N HIS A 88 -17.04 -3.61 -13.72
CA HIS A 88 -16.01 -2.60 -13.87
C HIS A 88 -16.70 -1.24 -13.99
N ASP A 89 -16.32 -0.29 -13.13
CA ASP A 89 -16.94 1.04 -13.02
C ASP A 89 -18.48 1.00 -12.95
N GLY A 90 -19.01 0.04 -12.16
CA GLY A 90 -20.45 -0.13 -11.95
C GLY A 90 -21.22 -0.74 -13.13
N LYS A 91 -20.54 -1.10 -14.22
CA LYS A 91 -21.14 -1.80 -15.37
C LYS A 91 -20.84 -3.30 -15.28
N ALA A 92 -21.85 -4.12 -15.49
CA ALA A 92 -21.69 -5.57 -15.54
C ALA A 92 -20.79 -5.97 -16.72
N GLY A 93 -19.89 -6.93 -16.47
CA GLY A 93 -18.94 -7.44 -17.45
C GLY A 93 -18.22 -8.68 -16.95
N ALA A 94 -17.05 -8.95 -17.51
CA ALA A 94 -16.18 -10.03 -17.09
C ALA A 94 -14.71 -9.59 -17.13
N TRP A 95 -13.95 -10.04 -16.15
CA TRP A 95 -12.49 -9.97 -16.16
C TRP A 95 -11.95 -11.18 -16.92
N VAL A 96 -11.07 -10.94 -17.89
CA VAL A 96 -10.40 -11.99 -18.67
C VAL A 96 -9.00 -12.18 -18.09
N PHE A 97 -8.74 -13.35 -17.52
CA PHE A 97 -7.40 -13.71 -17.05
C PHE A 97 -6.80 -14.74 -18.01
N THR A 98 -5.71 -14.36 -18.68
CA THR A 98 -5.02 -15.24 -19.63
C THR A 98 -3.64 -15.59 -19.08
N PRO A 99 -3.30 -16.88 -18.92
CA PRO A 99 -1.96 -17.29 -18.53
C PRO A 99 -0.92 -16.77 -19.51
N PHE A 100 0.21 -16.31 -18.97
CA PHE A 100 1.36 -15.87 -19.74
C PHE A 100 2.49 -16.88 -19.57
N GLU A 101 3.04 -17.37 -20.67
CA GLU A 101 4.14 -18.32 -20.71
C GLU A 101 5.39 -17.58 -21.19
N THR A 102 6.40 -17.51 -20.32
CA THR A 102 7.70 -16.86 -20.55
C THR A 102 8.75 -17.84 -21.04
#